data_AF-A0A2E6VST7-F1
#
_entry.id   AF-A0A2E6VST7-F1
#
_cell.length_a   1.000
_cell.length_b   1.000
_cell.length_c   1.000
_cell.angle_alpha   90.00
_cell.angle_beta   90.00
_cell.angle_gamma   90.00
#
_symmetry.space_group_name_H-M   'P 1'
#
loop_
_entity.id
_entity.type
_entity.pdbx_description
1 polymer ?
#
loop_
_entity_poly.entity_id
_entity_poly.type
_entity_poly.pdbx_seq_one_letter_code
_entity_poly.pdbx_strand_id
1 'polypeptide(L)'
;MRTVFFMLMVMGTSACDPSAWMTLTPPEKAQFALEAPCDAPVIGTEGVDIELDYLPHVIKCENGNASYEALKAQAVAARSYLYYKIINYGQIADGQSDQVYSCGRYPSQIHYDAVADTAGIHLVYQETQVSTFYVAGAHPSDQINCVATADDPEDFNTEHYVTYNWGFYGDDVEQTSLGWINEANLANRGCMSQNGSDCLSDAGWGYEDILRFYYGMDIGFAVAEGECLEDVPCEEDPECDETETQDAAVSLDDDSSAIPVDDPVVDPEDPPEDDPEGDSQSTPEEPTDQADNSIEENVQLNPQMEDTGKDLPPSVVSSCKSSPVFISWAGLLAIFLLWRRKRAH
;
A
#
# COMPACT_ATOMS: atom_id res chain seq x y z
N MET A 1 57.71 15.01 -53.98
CA MET A 1 57.30 14.16 -52.84
C MET A 1 56.02 14.75 -52.26
N ARG A 2 54.88 14.08 -52.45
CA ARG A 2 53.58 14.51 -51.90
C ARG A 2 53.29 13.65 -50.68
N THR A 3 53.34 14.27 -49.50
CA THR A 3 53.00 13.64 -48.23
C THR A 3 51.49 13.59 -48.10
N VAL A 4 50.92 12.38 -48.15
CA VAL A 4 49.49 12.14 -47.92
C VAL A 4 49.27 12.05 -46.41
N PHE A 5 48.54 13.00 -45.85
CA PHE A 5 48.11 12.98 -44.45
C PHE A 5 46.88 12.07 -44.33
N PHE A 6 47.06 10.91 -43.69
CA PHE A 6 45.96 10.03 -43.30
C PHE A 6 45.34 10.60 -42.01
N MET A 7 44.13 11.13 -42.11
CA MET A 7 43.36 11.61 -40.97
C MET A 7 42.57 10.43 -40.39
N LEU A 8 43.05 9.90 -39.26
CA LEU A 8 42.41 8.83 -38.51
C LEU A 8 41.14 9.39 -37.83
N MET A 9 39.97 8.98 -38.31
CA MET A 9 38.68 9.34 -37.71
C MET A 9 38.39 8.33 -36.58
N VAL A 10 38.61 8.73 -35.33
CA VAL A 10 38.26 7.94 -34.15
C VAL A 10 36.76 8.07 -33.92
N MET A 11 36.00 7.02 -34.23
CA MET A 11 34.59 6.92 -33.83
C MET A 11 34.54 6.51 -32.36
N GLY A 12 34.23 7.45 -31.47
CA GLY A 12 33.96 7.17 -30.07
C GLY A 12 32.63 6.44 -29.95
N THR A 13 32.67 5.15 -29.62
CA THR A 13 31.50 4.39 -29.19
C THR A 13 31.19 4.82 -27.76
N SER A 14 30.14 5.62 -27.57
CA SER A 14 29.53 5.86 -26.26
C SER A 14 28.90 4.54 -25.80
N ALA A 15 29.63 3.78 -24.98
CA ALA A 15 29.06 2.67 -24.24
C ALA A 15 28.03 3.26 -23.27
N CYS A 16 26.75 2.95 -23.48
CA CYS A 16 25.76 3.09 -22.41
C CYS A 16 26.22 2.16 -21.31
N ASP A 17 26.51 2.72 -20.13
CA ASP A 17 26.81 1.96 -18.93
C ASP A 17 25.48 1.44 -18.37
N PRO A 18 25.15 0.14 -18.49
CA PRO A 18 23.91 -0.41 -17.95
C PRO A 18 23.93 -0.47 -16.41
N SER A 19 25.02 -0.03 -15.75
CA SER A 19 25.15 -0.01 -14.29
C SER A 19 24.59 1.26 -13.63
N ALA A 20 24.08 2.22 -14.42
CA ALA A 20 23.54 3.48 -13.89
C ALA A 20 22.05 3.39 -13.50
N TRP A 21 21.55 2.21 -13.13
CA TRP A 21 20.35 2.14 -12.31
C TRP A 21 20.73 2.66 -10.92
N MET A 22 20.54 3.97 -10.76
CA MET A 22 19.95 4.55 -9.57
C MET A 22 20.25 3.79 -8.28
N THR A 23 21.41 4.05 -7.67
CA THR A 23 21.48 4.14 -6.21
C THR A 23 20.64 5.35 -5.81
N LEU A 24 19.30 5.21 -5.85
CA LEU A 24 18.44 6.06 -5.05
C LEU A 24 18.88 5.75 -3.62
N THR A 25 19.52 6.72 -2.98
CA THR A 25 19.57 6.73 -1.52
C THR A 25 18.15 6.48 -1.04
N PRO A 26 17.92 5.45 -0.20
CA PRO A 26 16.60 5.23 0.40
C PRO A 26 16.11 6.60 0.90
N PRO A 27 14.86 7.00 0.58
CA PRO A 27 14.35 8.28 1.04
C PRO A 27 14.62 8.36 2.53
N GLU A 28 15.44 9.32 2.92
CA GLU A 28 15.63 9.70 4.31
C GLU A 28 14.22 9.86 4.89
N LYS A 29 13.85 9.03 5.87
CA LYS A 29 12.51 9.04 6.48
C LYS A 29 12.16 10.50 6.77
N ALA A 30 11.25 11.06 5.99
CA ALA A 30 10.86 12.46 6.14
C ALA A 30 10.31 12.62 7.56
N GLN A 31 11.03 13.37 8.40
CA GLN A 31 10.70 13.57 9.80
C GLN A 31 9.54 14.56 9.94
N PHE A 32 8.36 14.19 9.45
CA PHE A 32 7.13 14.77 9.96
C PHE A 32 6.85 14.08 11.30
N ALA A 33 7.45 14.61 12.37
CA ALA A 33 7.24 14.12 13.73
C ALA A 33 5.84 14.56 14.18
N LEU A 34 4.85 13.72 13.87
CA LEU A 34 3.52 13.83 14.45
C LEU A 34 3.56 13.17 15.83
N GLU A 35 3.12 13.89 16.87
CA GLU A 35 2.88 13.29 18.19
C GLU A 35 1.67 12.35 18.08
N ALA A 36 1.88 11.06 18.31
CA ALA A 36 0.84 10.05 18.24
C ALA A 36 -0.20 10.29 19.34
N PRO A 37 -1.48 10.53 19.01
CA PRO A 37 -2.53 10.50 20.01
C PRO A 37 -2.65 9.08 20.58
N CYS A 38 -2.88 8.93 21.89
CA CYS A 38 -3.12 7.61 22.48
C CYS A 38 -4.53 7.12 22.16
N ASP A 39 -5.49 8.04 22.12
CA ASP A 39 -6.90 7.74 21.96
C ASP A 39 -7.45 8.31 20.66
N ALA A 40 -8.21 7.49 19.93
CA ALA A 40 -9.09 7.90 18.86
C ALA A 40 -10.32 8.61 19.44
N PRO A 41 -10.58 9.89 19.12
CA PRO A 41 -11.78 10.60 19.50
C PRO A 41 -12.99 10.16 18.66
N VAL A 42 -13.44 8.92 18.83
CA VAL A 42 -14.60 8.34 18.14
C VAL A 42 -15.88 8.97 18.70
N ILE A 43 -16.72 9.54 17.82
CA ILE A 43 -17.96 10.22 18.21
C ILE A 43 -18.85 9.25 19.02
N GLY A 44 -19.22 9.68 20.23
CA GLY A 44 -20.07 8.89 21.13
C GLY A 44 -19.31 8.01 22.12
N THR A 45 -17.98 8.06 22.13
CA THR A 45 -17.11 7.36 23.10
C THR A 45 -16.33 8.36 23.97
N GLU A 46 -15.63 7.89 25.01
CA GLU A 46 -14.73 8.71 25.84
C GLU A 46 -13.29 8.81 25.29
N GLY A 47 -13.06 8.35 24.04
CA GLY A 47 -11.73 8.05 23.51
C GLY A 47 -11.47 6.53 23.56
N VAL A 48 -10.85 6.01 22.51
CA VAL A 48 -10.55 4.57 22.36
C VAL A 48 -9.08 4.41 22.03
N ASP A 49 -8.35 3.54 22.73
CA ASP A 49 -6.93 3.29 22.47
C ASP A 49 -6.69 2.96 20.99
N ILE A 50 -5.80 3.71 20.34
CA ILE A 50 -5.62 3.61 18.88
C ILE A 50 -5.06 2.25 18.46
N GLU A 51 -3.99 1.81 19.11
CA GLU A 51 -3.19 0.65 18.68
C GLU A 51 -3.73 -0.67 19.24
N LEU A 52 -4.31 -0.64 20.44
CA LEU A 52 -4.78 -1.83 21.15
C LEU A 52 -6.28 -2.09 21.01
N ASP A 53 -7.07 -1.12 20.52
CA ASP A 53 -8.51 -1.27 20.38
C ASP A 53 -9.04 -0.79 19.03
N TYR A 54 -8.89 0.49 18.71
CA TYR A 54 -9.49 1.13 17.54
C TYR A 54 -9.05 0.49 16.21
N LEU A 55 -7.75 0.46 15.93
CA LEU A 55 -7.23 -0.02 14.65
C LEU A 55 -7.48 -1.52 14.43
N PRO A 56 -7.27 -2.42 15.42
CA PRO A 56 -7.63 -3.83 15.25
C PRO A 56 -9.11 -4.02 14.89
N HIS A 57 -10.02 -3.26 15.52
CA HIS A 57 -11.46 -3.30 15.20
C HIS A 57 -11.76 -2.75 13.80
N VAL A 58 -11.19 -1.60 13.42
CA VAL A 58 -11.35 -1.05 12.07
C VAL A 58 -10.90 -2.06 11.02
N ILE A 59 -9.70 -2.63 11.14
CA ILE A 59 -9.20 -3.60 10.17
C ILE A 59 -10.09 -4.84 10.13
N LYS A 60 -10.56 -5.33 11.29
CA LYS A 60 -11.49 -6.47 11.33
C LYS A 60 -12.79 -6.17 10.60
N CYS A 61 -13.30 -4.95 10.73
CA CYS A 61 -14.55 -4.52 10.15
C CYS A 61 -14.44 -4.27 8.65
N GLU A 62 -13.33 -3.71 8.21
CA GLU A 62 -13.10 -3.31 6.82
C GLU A 62 -12.59 -4.48 5.97
N ASN A 63 -11.50 -5.14 6.41
CA ASN A 63 -10.81 -6.14 5.60
C ASN A 63 -10.42 -7.41 6.38
N GLY A 64 -11.24 -7.80 7.37
CA GLY A 64 -10.85 -8.73 8.43
C GLY A 64 -10.68 -10.21 8.05
N ASN A 65 -10.65 -10.55 6.77
CA ASN A 65 -10.31 -11.89 6.26
C ASN A 65 -9.12 -11.86 5.27
N ALA A 66 -8.53 -10.68 5.04
CA ALA A 66 -7.41 -10.56 4.13
C ALA A 66 -6.13 -11.21 4.68
N SER A 67 -5.22 -11.46 3.76
CA SER A 67 -3.85 -11.90 3.99
C SER A 67 -3.03 -10.86 4.76
N TYR A 68 -1.96 -11.31 5.41
CA TYR A 68 -1.28 -10.55 6.47
C TYR A 68 -0.70 -9.20 6.00
N GLU A 69 -0.07 -9.16 4.82
CA GLU A 69 0.50 -7.90 4.30
C GLU A 69 -0.60 -6.90 3.89
N ALA A 70 -1.75 -7.39 3.42
CA ALA A 70 -2.93 -6.55 3.19
C ALA A 70 -3.52 -5.99 4.49
N LEU A 71 -3.53 -6.77 5.58
CA LEU A 71 -3.93 -6.28 6.90
C LEU A 71 -2.96 -5.20 7.43
N LYS A 72 -1.64 -5.35 7.19
CA LYS A 72 -0.64 -4.33 7.53
C LYS A 72 -0.83 -3.06 6.69
N ALA A 73 -1.12 -3.19 5.39
CA ALA A 73 -1.44 -2.05 4.54
C ALA A 73 -2.71 -1.34 5.03
N GLN A 74 -3.76 -2.10 5.35
CA GLN A 74 -5.01 -1.57 5.91
C GLN A 74 -4.76 -0.86 7.25
N ALA A 75 -3.90 -1.38 8.13
CA ALA A 75 -3.54 -0.75 9.40
C ALA A 75 -2.93 0.64 9.19
N VAL A 76 -1.93 0.74 8.31
CA VAL A 76 -1.25 2.00 8.00
C VAL A 76 -2.20 2.99 7.32
N ALA A 77 -3.02 2.54 6.36
CA ALA A 77 -4.02 3.37 5.70
C ALA A 77 -5.08 3.86 6.70
N ALA A 78 -5.53 2.99 7.62
CA ALA A 78 -6.52 3.35 8.62
C ALA A 78 -5.97 4.38 9.62
N ARG A 79 -4.74 4.17 10.12
CA ARG A 79 -4.04 5.10 11.02
C ARG A 79 -3.83 6.47 10.38
N SER A 80 -3.41 6.48 9.12
CA SER A 80 -3.18 7.72 8.36
C SER A 80 -4.46 8.53 8.17
N TYR A 81 -5.58 7.85 7.89
CA TYR A 81 -6.89 8.49 7.80
C TYR A 81 -7.34 9.04 9.15
N LEU A 82 -7.19 8.25 10.23
CA LEU A 82 -7.49 8.70 11.58
C LEU A 82 -6.71 9.98 11.95
N TYR A 83 -5.40 10.01 11.69
CA TYR A 83 -4.57 11.19 11.94
C TYR A 83 -5.02 12.40 11.13
N TYR A 84 -5.35 12.19 9.84
CA TYR A 84 -5.94 13.24 9.02
C TYR A 84 -7.24 13.79 9.65
N LYS A 85 -8.11 12.91 10.16
CA LYS A 85 -9.37 13.30 10.79
C LYS A 85 -9.17 14.06 12.10
N ILE A 86 -8.28 13.60 12.96
CA ILE A 86 -7.97 14.27 14.22
C ILE A 86 -7.39 15.67 13.96
N ILE A 87 -6.43 15.80 13.05
CA ILE A 87 -5.78 17.09 12.74
C ILE A 87 -6.78 18.11 12.18
N ASN A 88 -7.68 17.68 11.29
CA ASN A 88 -8.54 18.60 10.55
C ASN A 88 -9.92 18.80 11.18
N TYR A 89 -10.41 17.82 11.94
CA TYR A 89 -11.78 17.79 12.46
C TYR A 89 -11.85 17.51 13.97
N GLY A 90 -10.76 17.06 14.60
CA GLY A 90 -10.68 16.77 16.03
C GLY A 90 -11.40 15.50 16.49
N GLN A 91 -12.11 14.81 15.58
CA GLN A 91 -12.91 13.63 15.87
C GLN A 91 -13.10 12.77 14.62
N ILE A 92 -13.50 11.51 14.82
CA ILE A 92 -13.83 10.57 13.75
C ILE A 92 -15.20 9.92 14.00
N ALA A 93 -15.99 9.76 12.95
CA ALA A 93 -17.27 9.05 13.02
C ALA A 93 -17.07 7.53 12.91
N ASP A 94 -17.92 6.78 13.58
CA ASP A 94 -18.05 5.34 13.38
C ASP A 94 -19.11 5.05 12.33
N GLY A 95 -18.68 4.58 11.15
CA GLY A 95 -19.57 4.24 10.05
C GLY A 95 -18.99 4.56 8.67
N GLN A 96 -19.80 4.31 7.64
CA GLN A 96 -19.39 4.40 6.23
C GLN A 96 -18.94 5.79 5.77
N SER A 97 -19.23 6.85 6.53
CA SER A 97 -18.77 8.20 6.21
C SER A 97 -17.28 8.43 6.51
N ASP A 98 -16.75 7.69 7.48
CA ASP A 98 -15.35 7.76 7.92
C ASP A 98 -14.78 6.33 7.95
N GLN A 99 -14.72 5.68 9.12
CA GLN A 99 -14.22 4.31 9.27
C GLN A 99 -15.18 3.50 10.15
N VAL A 100 -15.39 2.23 9.82
CA VAL A 100 -16.27 1.35 10.60
C VAL A 100 -15.49 0.73 11.75
N TYR A 101 -15.77 1.16 12.99
CA TYR A 101 -15.18 0.62 14.21
C TYR A 101 -16.11 -0.43 14.86
N SER A 102 -17.42 -0.19 14.91
CA SER A 102 -18.38 -1.07 15.61
C SER A 102 -19.20 -1.97 14.68
N CYS A 103 -18.57 -2.86 13.92
CA CYS A 103 -19.29 -3.79 13.03
C CYS A 103 -19.83 -5.08 13.69
N GLY A 104 -19.83 -5.16 15.03
CA GLY A 104 -20.32 -6.33 15.78
C GLY A 104 -19.45 -7.59 15.66
N ARG A 105 -18.22 -7.45 15.13
CA ARG A 105 -17.21 -8.51 15.04
C ARG A 105 -16.00 -8.12 15.88
N TYR A 106 -15.36 -9.11 16.50
CA TYR A 106 -14.15 -8.89 17.31
C TYR A 106 -12.89 -9.23 16.52
N PRO A 107 -11.79 -8.48 16.70
CA PRO A 107 -10.50 -8.79 16.12
C PRO A 107 -9.97 -10.16 16.61
N SER A 108 -9.30 -10.89 15.72
CA SER A 108 -8.45 -12.03 16.08
C SER A 108 -6.98 -11.62 16.12
N GLN A 109 -6.10 -12.48 16.63
CA GLN A 109 -4.67 -12.19 16.83
C GLN A 109 -3.98 -11.57 15.62
N ILE A 110 -4.23 -12.08 14.41
CA ILE A 110 -3.64 -11.54 13.16
C ILE A 110 -3.90 -10.04 12.95
N HIS A 111 -5.02 -9.50 13.45
CA HIS A 111 -5.34 -8.07 13.34
C HIS A 111 -4.51 -7.26 14.33
N TYR A 112 -4.35 -7.75 15.56
CA TYR A 112 -3.47 -7.15 16.55
C TYR A 112 -2.02 -7.17 16.08
N ASP A 113 -1.56 -8.32 15.55
CA ASP A 113 -0.19 -8.48 15.05
C ASP A 113 0.08 -7.51 13.89
N ALA A 114 -0.85 -7.37 12.93
CA ALA A 114 -0.70 -6.45 11.81
C ALA A 114 -0.62 -4.97 12.25
N VAL A 115 -1.38 -4.60 13.29
CA VAL A 115 -1.34 -3.26 13.89
C VAL A 115 -0.01 -3.04 14.61
N ALA A 116 0.40 -3.97 15.46
CA ALA A 116 1.65 -3.92 16.22
C ALA A 116 2.87 -3.84 15.31
N ASP A 117 2.92 -4.67 14.27
CA ASP A 117 3.99 -4.67 13.25
C ASP A 117 4.10 -3.36 12.46
N THR A 118 3.06 -2.54 12.51
CA THR A 118 2.99 -1.24 11.82
C THR A 118 2.76 -0.08 12.79
N ALA A 119 3.01 -0.28 14.09
CA ALA A 119 2.71 0.68 15.15
C ALA A 119 3.31 2.05 14.84
N GLY A 120 2.47 3.10 14.93
CA GLY A 120 2.86 4.48 14.64
C GLY A 120 3.18 4.80 13.17
N ILE A 121 3.25 3.82 12.27
CA ILE A 121 3.53 4.06 10.85
C ILE A 121 2.30 4.69 10.19
N HIS A 122 2.52 5.85 9.55
CA HIS A 122 1.52 6.59 8.80
C HIS A 122 2.12 7.15 7.50
N LEU A 123 1.23 7.51 6.57
CA LEU A 123 1.58 8.03 5.27
C LEU A 123 1.56 9.55 5.26
N VAL A 124 2.57 10.13 4.61
CA VAL A 124 2.73 11.57 4.42
C VAL A 124 3.21 11.86 3.00
N TYR A 125 2.84 13.02 2.47
CA TYR A 125 3.35 13.51 1.18
C TYR A 125 3.72 14.98 1.29
N GLN A 126 4.97 15.33 1.00
CA GLN A 126 5.51 16.69 1.16
C GLN A 126 5.12 17.33 2.51
N GLU A 127 5.42 16.65 3.62
CA GLU A 127 5.10 17.08 4.98
C GLU A 127 3.58 17.26 5.26
N THR A 128 2.72 16.76 4.37
CA THR A 128 1.26 16.77 4.55
C THR A 128 0.76 15.41 4.98
N GLN A 129 -0.02 15.37 6.06
CA GLN A 129 -0.79 14.19 6.44
C GLN A 129 -1.83 13.87 5.37
N VAL A 130 -1.75 12.68 4.77
CA VAL A 130 -2.67 12.26 3.71
C VAL A 130 -3.94 11.62 4.29
N SER A 131 -5.06 11.76 3.57
CA SER A 131 -6.40 11.27 3.93
C SER A 131 -6.65 9.85 3.40
N THR A 132 -5.62 9.03 3.25
CA THR A 132 -5.61 7.63 2.74
C THR A 132 -6.98 6.96 2.63
N PHE A 133 -7.69 7.26 1.53
CA PHE A 133 -9.01 6.69 1.31
C PHE A 133 -8.88 5.21 0.99
N TYR A 134 -9.87 4.43 1.36
CA TYR A 134 -9.98 3.04 0.95
C TYR A 134 -11.46 2.67 0.84
N VAL A 135 -11.74 1.69 -0.01
CA VAL A 135 -13.08 1.14 -0.26
C VAL A 135 -12.95 -0.35 -0.53
N ALA A 136 -14.07 -1.08 -0.57
CA ALA A 136 -14.07 -2.50 -0.93
C ALA A 136 -13.35 -2.75 -2.27
N GLY A 137 -13.72 -1.97 -3.29
CA GLY A 137 -13.29 -2.18 -4.67
C GLY A 137 -13.83 -3.49 -5.25
N ALA A 138 -13.65 -3.68 -6.54
CA ALA A 138 -13.99 -4.93 -7.22
C ALA A 138 -12.96 -6.03 -6.87
N HIS A 139 -13.34 -7.30 -7.03
CA HIS A 139 -12.46 -8.46 -6.85
C HIS A 139 -11.67 -8.72 -8.15
N PRO A 140 -10.37 -8.37 -8.23
CA PRO A 140 -9.65 -8.46 -9.51
C PRO A 140 -9.54 -9.91 -9.99
N SER A 141 -9.88 -10.19 -11.26
CA SER A 141 -9.64 -11.51 -11.85
C SER A 141 -8.18 -11.72 -12.24
N ASP A 142 -7.43 -10.64 -12.49
CA ASP A 142 -5.99 -10.69 -12.70
C ASP A 142 -5.24 -10.81 -11.37
N GLN A 143 -4.88 -12.05 -11.02
CA GLN A 143 -4.15 -12.39 -9.80
C GLN A 143 -2.66 -12.00 -9.82
N ILE A 144 -2.16 -11.41 -10.92
CA ILE A 144 -0.77 -10.98 -11.05
C ILE A 144 -0.66 -9.48 -10.81
N ASN A 145 -1.50 -8.69 -11.49
CA ASN A 145 -1.45 -7.23 -11.39
C ASN A 145 -2.48 -6.65 -10.42
N CYS A 146 -3.52 -7.43 -10.06
CA CYS A 146 -4.56 -7.05 -9.10
C CYS A 146 -5.23 -5.70 -9.40
N VAL A 147 -5.29 -5.34 -10.68
CA VAL A 147 -6.06 -4.21 -11.21
C VAL A 147 -7.41 -4.75 -11.65
N ALA A 148 -8.48 -4.24 -11.08
CA ALA A 148 -9.81 -4.66 -11.47
C ALA A 148 -10.18 -4.14 -12.87
N THR A 149 -11.06 -4.89 -13.53
CA THR A 149 -11.64 -4.59 -14.82
C THR A 149 -13.15 -4.44 -14.70
N ALA A 150 -13.80 -3.90 -15.71
CA ALA A 150 -15.25 -3.70 -15.71
C ALA A 150 -16.07 -5.02 -15.63
N ASP A 151 -15.43 -6.16 -15.90
CA ASP A 151 -16.06 -7.49 -15.84
C ASP A 151 -15.87 -8.17 -14.47
N ASP A 152 -15.06 -7.58 -13.59
CA ASP A 152 -14.77 -8.15 -12.28
C ASP A 152 -15.97 -7.99 -11.32
N PRO A 153 -16.23 -9.01 -10.47
CA PRO A 153 -17.36 -8.95 -9.56
C PRO A 153 -17.15 -7.88 -8.50
N GLU A 154 -18.24 -7.19 -8.19
CA GLU A 154 -18.22 -6.07 -7.26
C GLU A 154 -19.51 -6.04 -6.44
N ASP A 155 -19.35 -6.05 -5.12
CA ASP A 155 -20.47 -6.11 -4.19
C ASP A 155 -21.07 -4.73 -3.87
N PHE A 156 -20.27 -3.66 -3.97
CA PHE A 156 -20.61 -2.34 -3.42
C PHE A 156 -20.57 -1.17 -4.41
N ASN A 157 -20.18 -1.38 -5.67
CA ASN A 157 -20.04 -0.33 -6.69
C ASN A 157 -19.22 0.87 -6.16
N THR A 158 -18.00 0.58 -5.68
CA THR A 158 -16.99 1.51 -5.16
C THR A 158 -15.67 1.51 -5.95
N GLU A 159 -15.48 0.60 -6.91
CA GLU A 159 -14.26 0.45 -7.72
C GLU A 159 -13.91 1.73 -8.47
N HIS A 160 -14.90 2.50 -8.91
CA HIS A 160 -14.67 3.79 -9.58
C HIS A 160 -14.02 4.85 -8.69
N TYR A 161 -13.89 4.60 -7.38
CA TYR A 161 -13.09 5.44 -6.47
C TYR A 161 -11.63 5.01 -6.38
N VAL A 162 -11.31 3.75 -6.68
CA VAL A 162 -9.98 3.15 -6.56
C VAL A 162 -9.03 3.77 -7.58
N THR A 163 -7.77 3.95 -7.20
CA THR A 163 -6.73 4.55 -8.05
C THR A 163 -5.51 3.66 -8.12
N TYR A 164 -4.95 3.46 -9.32
CA TYR A 164 -3.83 2.55 -9.58
C TYR A 164 -2.56 3.35 -9.90
N ASN A 165 -1.84 3.76 -8.86
CA ASN A 165 -0.74 4.73 -8.90
C ASN A 165 0.66 4.11 -8.97
N TRP A 166 0.78 2.82 -9.25
CA TRP A 166 2.08 2.15 -9.40
C TRP A 166 2.91 2.77 -10.52
N GLY A 167 4.10 3.27 -10.18
CA GLY A 167 4.98 3.99 -11.11
C GLY A 167 4.67 5.47 -11.28
N PHE A 168 3.64 6.02 -10.62
CA PHE A 168 3.33 7.45 -10.63
C PHE A 168 3.93 8.18 -9.43
N TYR A 169 4.26 9.45 -9.64
CA TYR A 169 4.95 10.35 -8.70
C TYR A 169 4.37 11.76 -8.85
N GLY A 170 4.54 12.61 -7.84
CA GLY A 170 4.25 14.03 -7.96
C GLY A 170 2.79 14.29 -8.31
N ASP A 171 2.60 15.16 -9.29
CA ASP A 171 1.29 15.53 -9.83
C ASP A 171 0.73 14.50 -10.84
N ASP A 172 1.52 13.48 -11.22
CA ASP A 172 1.04 12.40 -12.10
C ASP A 172 0.21 11.35 -11.35
N VAL A 173 0.18 11.41 -10.01
CA VAL A 173 -0.67 10.53 -9.20
C VAL A 173 -2.14 10.88 -9.36
N GLU A 174 -2.94 9.86 -9.65
CA GLU A 174 -4.38 9.94 -9.76
C GLU A 174 -5.00 10.11 -8.37
N GLN A 175 -5.72 11.22 -8.20
CA GLN A 175 -6.46 11.52 -6.98
C GLN A 175 -7.85 10.89 -7.04
N THR A 176 -8.33 10.34 -5.92
CA THR A 176 -9.68 9.78 -5.85
C THR A 176 -10.74 10.88 -5.77
N SER A 177 -11.92 10.61 -6.31
CA SER A 177 -13.08 11.51 -6.23
C SER A 177 -13.78 11.52 -4.87
N LEU A 178 -13.37 10.67 -3.93
CA LEU A 178 -13.80 10.75 -2.52
C LEU A 178 -13.27 12.01 -1.82
N GLY A 179 -12.13 12.52 -2.29
CA GLY A 179 -11.56 13.78 -1.86
C GLY A 179 -11.73 14.88 -2.92
N TRP A 180 -11.43 16.11 -2.53
CA TRP A 180 -11.36 17.21 -3.51
C TRP A 180 -10.18 16.99 -4.47
N ILE A 181 -10.45 16.89 -5.77
CA ILE A 181 -9.40 16.74 -6.80
C ILE A 181 -8.82 18.10 -7.14
N ASN A 182 -7.55 18.31 -6.80
CA ASN A 182 -6.77 19.51 -7.08
C ASN A 182 -5.28 19.21 -6.87
N GLU A 183 -4.40 19.67 -7.78
CA GLU A 183 -2.94 19.53 -7.65
C GLU A 183 -2.41 20.14 -6.33
N ALA A 184 -3.05 21.19 -5.81
CA ALA A 184 -2.68 21.78 -4.52
C ALA A 184 -3.23 21.01 -3.30
N ASN A 185 -4.12 20.03 -3.49
CA ASN A 185 -4.62 19.18 -2.42
C ASN A 185 -3.69 17.97 -2.20
N LEU A 186 -2.59 18.22 -1.51
CA LEU A 186 -1.56 17.21 -1.24
C LEU A 186 -2.07 16.03 -0.38
N ALA A 187 -3.17 16.22 0.36
CA ALA A 187 -3.74 15.18 1.22
C ALA A 187 -4.49 14.08 0.46
N ASN A 188 -4.96 14.36 -0.76
CA ASN A 188 -5.61 13.37 -1.60
C ASN A 188 -4.57 12.73 -2.52
N ARG A 189 -4.20 11.48 -2.22
CA ARG A 189 -3.21 10.70 -2.99
C ARG A 189 -3.79 9.46 -3.67
N GLY A 190 -5.11 9.29 -3.63
CA GLY A 190 -5.76 8.12 -4.19
C GLY A 190 -6.62 7.36 -3.18
N CYS A 191 -7.08 6.19 -3.60
CA CYS A 191 -7.92 5.28 -2.83
C CYS A 191 -7.48 3.83 -3.04
N MET A 192 -7.31 3.11 -1.93
CA MET A 192 -6.95 1.69 -1.94
C MET A 192 -8.19 0.80 -2.07
N SER A 193 -8.10 -0.24 -2.88
CA SER A 193 -9.07 -1.34 -2.92
C SER A 193 -8.73 -2.37 -1.85
N GLN A 194 -9.68 -2.71 -0.96
CA GLN A 194 -9.52 -3.77 0.05
C GLN A 194 -9.30 -5.13 -0.65
N ASN A 195 -10.14 -5.44 -1.63
CA ASN A 195 -10.04 -6.68 -2.40
C ASN A 195 -8.77 -6.75 -3.25
N GLY A 196 -8.37 -5.63 -3.86
CA GLY A 196 -7.13 -5.57 -4.63
C GLY A 196 -5.88 -5.64 -3.75
N SER A 197 -5.90 -5.06 -2.54
CA SER A 197 -4.80 -5.17 -1.58
C SER A 197 -4.58 -6.62 -1.12
N ASP A 198 -5.66 -7.38 -0.92
CA ASP A 198 -5.59 -8.80 -0.59
C ASP A 198 -5.00 -9.62 -1.74
N CYS A 199 -5.46 -9.39 -2.97
CA CYS A 199 -4.88 -9.99 -4.17
C CYS A 199 -3.37 -9.72 -4.30
N LEU A 200 -2.90 -8.49 -4.05
CA LEU A 200 -1.48 -8.14 -4.14
C LEU A 200 -0.66 -8.87 -3.07
N SER A 201 -1.18 -8.92 -1.84
CA SER A 201 -0.55 -9.65 -0.74
C SER A 201 -0.47 -11.16 -1.04
N ASP A 202 -1.53 -11.76 -1.59
CA ASP A 202 -1.52 -13.15 -2.08
C ASP A 202 -0.51 -13.37 -3.23
N ALA A 203 -0.29 -12.35 -4.06
CA ALA A 203 0.75 -12.33 -5.09
C ALA A 203 2.17 -12.11 -4.52
N GLY A 204 2.31 -11.99 -3.19
CA GLY A 204 3.58 -11.89 -2.47
C GLY A 204 4.12 -10.47 -2.32
N TRP A 205 3.29 -9.45 -2.50
CA TRP A 205 3.69 -8.05 -2.28
C TRP A 205 3.72 -7.72 -0.79
N GLY A 206 4.74 -6.96 -0.37
CA GLY A 206 4.79 -6.41 0.98
C GLY A 206 3.88 -5.19 1.13
N TYR A 207 3.44 -4.91 2.35
CA TYR A 207 2.48 -3.83 2.64
C TYR A 207 2.93 -2.45 2.13
N GLU A 208 4.24 -2.15 2.15
CA GLU A 208 4.74 -0.87 1.66
C GLU A 208 4.50 -0.71 0.14
N ASP A 209 4.70 -1.78 -0.62
CA ASP A 209 4.54 -1.75 -2.07
C ASP A 209 3.05 -1.73 -2.44
N ILE A 210 2.20 -2.39 -1.66
CA ILE A 210 0.73 -2.26 -1.77
C ILE A 210 0.31 -0.80 -1.57
N LEU A 211 0.83 -0.13 -0.54
CA LEU A 211 0.49 1.27 -0.28
C LEU A 211 1.01 2.21 -1.37
N ARG A 212 2.23 1.99 -1.90
CA ARG A 212 2.76 2.74 -3.06
C ARG A 212 1.94 2.50 -4.32
N PHE A 213 1.44 1.28 -4.50
CA PHE A 213 0.57 0.92 -5.63
C PHE A 213 -0.70 1.75 -5.67
N TYR A 214 -1.31 2.06 -4.52
CA TYR A 214 -2.54 2.88 -4.47
C TYR A 214 -2.31 4.37 -4.28
N TYR A 215 -1.25 4.78 -3.56
CA TYR A 215 -1.04 6.18 -3.14
C TYR A 215 0.14 6.90 -3.80
N GLY A 216 0.82 6.22 -4.73
CA GLY A 216 1.97 6.76 -5.47
C GLY A 216 3.32 6.32 -4.91
N MET A 217 4.32 6.30 -5.79
CA MET A 217 5.66 5.79 -5.48
C MET A 217 6.48 6.69 -4.56
N ASP A 218 6.09 7.96 -4.46
CA ASP A 218 6.70 8.98 -3.60
C ASP A 218 5.95 9.19 -2.28
N ILE A 219 4.98 8.34 -1.96
CA ILE A 219 4.36 8.38 -0.64
C ILE A 219 5.42 8.07 0.42
N GLY A 220 5.50 8.94 1.43
CA GLY A 220 6.43 8.81 2.54
C GLY A 220 5.84 7.97 3.66
N PHE A 221 6.68 7.16 4.28
CA PHE A 221 6.37 6.42 5.50
C PHE A 221 7.02 7.14 6.68
N ALA A 222 6.20 7.78 7.50
CA ALA A 222 6.62 8.41 8.75
C ALA A 222 6.21 7.53 9.94
N VAL A 223 6.97 7.65 11.03
CA VAL A 223 6.63 7.01 12.31
C VAL A 223 6.25 8.14 13.24
N ALA A 224 5.05 8.08 13.82
CA ALA A 224 4.66 9.03 14.84
C ALA A 224 5.52 8.83 16.10
N GLU A 225 5.68 9.87 16.91
CA GLU A 225 6.45 9.85 18.15
C GLU A 225 5.53 10.00 19.36
N GLY A 226 5.92 9.53 20.54
CA GLY A 226 5.17 9.77 21.78
C GLY A 226 4.97 8.51 22.63
N GLU A 227 4.58 8.72 23.89
CA GLU A 227 4.46 7.67 24.91
C GLU A 227 3.46 6.57 24.53
N CYS A 228 2.48 6.88 23.68
CA CYS A 228 1.45 5.93 23.23
C CYS A 228 2.00 4.79 22.36
N LEU A 229 3.24 4.90 21.87
CA LEU A 229 3.91 3.88 21.08
C LEU A 229 5.01 3.14 21.88
N GLU A 230 5.28 3.54 23.12
CA GLU A 230 6.45 3.07 23.89
C GLU A 230 6.19 1.83 24.77
N ASP A 231 4.95 1.32 24.81
CA ASP A 231 4.58 0.18 25.67
C ASP A 231 3.92 -0.96 24.87
N VAL A 232 4.56 -1.47 23.81
CA VAL A 232 4.43 -2.92 23.57
C VAL A 232 5.51 -3.54 24.43
N PRO A 233 5.26 -3.84 25.71
CA PRO A 233 6.24 -4.55 26.51
C PRO A 233 6.56 -5.81 25.72
N CYS A 234 7.84 -5.99 25.41
CA CYS A 234 8.38 -7.33 25.24
C CYS A 234 8.11 -8.00 26.59
N GLU A 235 6.90 -8.52 26.82
CA GLU A 235 6.53 -9.16 28.08
C GLU A 235 7.41 -10.38 28.21
N GLU A 236 8.55 -10.18 28.86
CA GLU A 236 9.42 -11.17 29.48
C GLU A 236 9.46 -12.51 28.75
N ASP A 237 9.58 -12.51 27.42
CA ASP A 237 10.03 -13.71 26.73
C ASP A 237 11.51 -13.81 27.10
N PRO A 238 11.94 -14.80 27.91
CA PRO A 238 13.31 -14.89 28.38
C PRO A 238 14.32 -15.08 27.24
N GLU A 239 13.87 -15.21 26.00
CA GLU A 239 14.68 -15.27 24.78
C GLU A 239 15.12 -13.89 24.25
N CYS A 240 14.55 -12.76 24.70
CA CYS A 240 14.99 -11.44 24.27
C CYS A 240 16.17 -10.85 25.08
N ASP A 241 16.65 -11.56 26.11
CA ASP A 241 17.89 -11.23 26.84
C ASP A 241 19.05 -12.15 26.40
N GLU A 242 19.49 -11.99 25.15
CA GLU A 242 20.83 -12.45 24.77
C GLU A 242 21.89 -11.41 25.20
N THR A 243 21.96 -11.11 26.50
CA THR A 243 23.27 -10.80 27.08
C THR A 243 23.99 -12.10 27.41
N GLU A 244 24.42 -12.78 26.35
CA GLU A 244 25.40 -13.87 26.38
C GLU A 244 26.72 -13.35 26.97
N THR A 245 26.78 -13.26 28.30
CA THR A 245 28.05 -13.22 29.02
C THR A 245 28.59 -14.64 29.02
N GLN A 246 29.31 -14.96 27.93
CA GLN A 246 30.26 -16.06 27.85
C GLN A 246 31.27 -15.94 28.99
N ASP A 247 31.01 -16.58 30.12
CA ASP A 247 32.02 -16.94 31.10
C ASP A 247 31.48 -18.00 32.07
N ALA A 248 31.31 -19.24 31.59
CA ALA A 248 31.36 -20.42 32.45
C ALA A 248 31.67 -21.67 31.65
N ALA A 249 32.94 -22.07 31.70
CA ALA A 249 33.38 -23.41 31.35
C ALA A 249 32.60 -24.45 32.20
N VAL A 250 31.73 -25.23 31.56
CA VAL A 250 31.20 -26.46 32.15
C VAL A 250 31.42 -27.60 31.16
N SER A 251 32.52 -28.32 31.38
CA SER A 251 32.71 -29.70 30.95
C SER A 251 31.77 -30.60 31.75
N LEU A 252 30.93 -31.43 31.11
CA LEU A 252 30.56 -32.76 31.60
C LEU A 252 30.00 -33.63 30.45
N ASP A 253 30.83 -34.60 30.06
CA ASP A 253 30.58 -36.00 29.65
C ASP A 253 29.11 -36.47 29.55
N ASP A 254 28.68 -36.99 28.39
CA ASP A 254 28.66 -38.44 28.05
C ASP A 254 27.71 -39.26 28.95
N ASP A 255 26.47 -39.51 28.50
CA ASP A 255 25.91 -40.86 28.56
C ASP A 255 24.70 -41.05 27.64
N SER A 256 24.74 -42.20 26.99
CA SER A 256 23.76 -42.89 26.18
C SER A 256 22.45 -43.16 26.93
N SER A 257 21.31 -43.14 26.22
CA SER A 257 20.29 -44.20 26.31
C SER A 257 19.15 -43.97 25.33
N ALA A 258 19.06 -44.87 24.35
CA ALA A 258 17.90 -45.04 23.49
C ALA A 258 16.66 -45.46 24.29
N ILE A 259 15.49 -44.94 23.89
CA ILE A 259 14.20 -45.60 24.15
C ILE A 259 13.39 -45.60 22.85
N PRO A 260 13.12 -46.76 22.25
CA PRO A 260 12.04 -46.94 21.29
C PRO A 260 10.78 -47.38 22.04
N VAL A 261 9.64 -46.74 21.78
CA VAL A 261 8.35 -47.36 22.08
C VAL A 261 7.34 -47.02 21.00
N ASP A 262 6.90 -48.12 20.40
CA ASP A 262 5.81 -48.36 19.49
C ASP A 262 4.42 -47.92 20.00
N ASP A 263 3.55 -47.72 19.00
CA ASP A 263 2.10 -47.98 18.95
C ASP A 263 1.09 -47.00 19.62
N PRO A 264 -0.19 -46.96 19.15
CA PRO A 264 -0.84 -47.79 18.14
C PRO A 264 -1.62 -47.04 17.03
N VAL A 265 -1.81 -47.79 15.95
CA VAL A 265 -2.82 -47.64 14.89
C VAL A 265 -4.22 -47.47 15.47
N VAL A 266 -4.91 -46.38 15.11
CA VAL A 266 -6.36 -46.21 15.30
C VAL A 266 -7.05 -46.46 13.97
N ASP A 267 -7.89 -47.48 13.95
CA ASP A 267 -8.75 -47.92 12.85
C ASP A 267 -9.96 -46.97 12.72
N PRO A 268 -10.32 -46.48 11.51
CA PRO A 268 -11.50 -45.65 11.31
C PRO A 268 -12.77 -46.51 11.23
N GLU A 269 -13.64 -46.43 12.23
CA GLU A 269 -14.99 -46.98 12.14
C GLU A 269 -15.90 -46.07 11.30
N ASP A 270 -16.62 -46.73 10.39
CA ASP A 270 -17.56 -46.25 9.39
C ASP A 270 -18.74 -45.42 9.94
N PRO A 271 -19.38 -44.59 9.07
CA PRO A 271 -20.50 -43.72 9.43
C PRO A 271 -21.84 -44.48 9.46
N PRO A 272 -22.81 -44.05 10.30
CA PRO A 272 -24.19 -44.44 10.09
C PRO A 272 -24.87 -43.52 9.07
N GLU A 273 -25.23 -44.10 7.92
CA GLU A 273 -26.33 -43.66 7.08
C GLU A 273 -27.64 -43.78 7.87
N ASP A 274 -28.46 -42.72 7.90
CA ASP A 274 -29.91 -42.82 8.07
C ASP A 274 -30.58 -41.49 7.63
N ASP A 275 -31.11 -41.52 6.40
CA ASP A 275 -32.23 -40.68 5.93
C ASP A 275 -33.51 -41.10 6.68
N PRO A 276 -34.44 -40.17 7.01
CA PRO A 276 -35.52 -39.97 6.04
C PRO A 276 -36.09 -38.54 5.95
N GLU A 277 -36.53 -38.27 4.72
CA GLU A 277 -37.53 -37.29 4.27
C GLU A 277 -38.52 -36.81 5.36
N GLY A 278 -38.56 -35.49 5.55
CA GLY A 278 -39.51 -34.80 6.42
C GLY A 278 -39.92 -33.45 5.82
N ASP A 279 -40.85 -33.51 4.88
CA ASP A 279 -41.55 -32.40 4.25
C ASP A 279 -42.28 -31.55 5.32
N SER A 280 -41.87 -30.28 5.51
CA SER A 280 -42.70 -29.28 6.18
C SER A 280 -42.38 -27.88 5.65
N GLN A 281 -43.24 -27.46 4.72
CA GLN A 281 -43.46 -26.08 4.36
C GLN A 281 -43.87 -25.27 5.60
N SER A 282 -43.01 -24.34 6.02
CA SER A 282 -43.44 -23.16 6.76
C SER A 282 -42.60 -21.97 6.31
N THR A 283 -43.21 -21.16 5.45
CA THR A 283 -42.82 -19.80 5.10
C THR A 283 -42.53 -18.96 6.35
N PRO A 284 -41.35 -18.34 6.49
CA PRO A 284 -41.18 -17.19 7.36
C PRO A 284 -41.79 -15.98 6.65
N GLU A 285 -42.77 -15.36 7.31
CA GLU A 285 -43.30 -14.06 6.95
C GLU A 285 -42.15 -13.04 6.95
N GLU A 286 -42.05 -12.35 5.81
CA GLU A 286 -41.19 -11.21 5.54
C GLU A 286 -41.54 -10.06 6.50
N PRO A 287 -40.62 -9.60 7.39
CA PRO A 287 -40.80 -8.30 8.01
C PRO A 287 -40.39 -7.24 6.98
N THR A 288 -41.38 -6.68 6.31
CA THR A 288 -41.24 -5.45 5.53
C THR A 288 -41.04 -4.27 6.47
N ASP A 289 -39.81 -4.06 6.92
CA ASP A 289 -39.38 -2.75 7.44
C ASP A 289 -38.71 -1.98 6.30
N GLN A 290 -39.57 -1.33 5.51
CA GLN A 290 -39.18 -0.15 4.74
C GLN A 290 -38.80 0.96 5.73
N ALA A 291 -37.52 1.00 6.10
CA ALA A 291 -36.92 2.24 6.58
C ALA A 291 -36.81 3.19 5.39
N ASP A 292 -37.80 4.07 5.28
CA ASP A 292 -37.76 5.32 4.56
C ASP A 292 -36.62 6.18 5.10
N ASN A 293 -35.43 6.03 4.51
CA ASN A 293 -34.35 7.00 4.61
C ASN A 293 -34.30 7.78 3.28
N SER A 294 -35.32 8.61 3.08
CA SER A 294 -35.21 9.82 2.30
C SER A 294 -34.14 10.71 2.93
N ILE A 295 -32.89 10.52 2.53
CA ILE A 295 -31.84 11.51 2.72
C ILE A 295 -32.21 12.70 1.85
N GLU A 296 -32.68 13.76 2.48
CA GLU A 296 -32.69 15.10 1.91
C GLU A 296 -31.26 15.49 1.53
N GLU A 297 -31.02 15.37 0.23
CA GLU A 297 -30.25 16.26 -0.62
C GLU A 297 -29.77 17.55 0.08
N ASN A 298 -28.52 17.55 0.52
CA ASN A 298 -27.72 18.77 0.67
C ASN A 298 -26.28 18.52 0.19
N VAL A 299 -26.17 17.89 -0.97
CA VAL A 299 -24.98 17.99 -1.82
C VAL A 299 -25.28 19.11 -2.79
N GLN A 300 -24.50 20.19 -2.71
CA GLN A 300 -24.50 21.26 -3.69
C GLN A 300 -24.04 20.67 -5.03
N LEU A 301 -25.00 20.21 -5.83
CA LEU A 301 -24.81 19.72 -7.19
C LEU A 301 -24.23 20.84 -8.05
N ASN A 302 -23.01 20.63 -8.54
CA ASN A 302 -22.46 21.38 -9.66
C ASN A 302 -22.70 20.53 -10.93
N PRO A 303 -23.46 21.01 -11.92
CA PRO A 303 -23.84 20.17 -13.06
C PRO A 303 -22.77 20.20 -14.15
N GLN A 304 -22.66 19.04 -14.83
CA GLN A 304 -22.06 18.80 -16.15
C GLN A 304 -20.54 18.57 -16.18
N MET A 305 -20.16 17.29 -16.28
CA MET A 305 -19.07 16.92 -17.18
C MET A 305 -19.50 15.70 -18.00
N GLU A 306 -19.53 15.91 -19.31
CA GLU A 306 -19.81 14.90 -20.32
C GLU A 306 -18.68 13.87 -20.36
N ASP A 307 -19.12 12.62 -20.46
CA ASP A 307 -18.37 11.42 -20.80
C ASP A 307 -17.40 11.68 -21.97
N THR A 308 -16.10 11.61 -21.68
CA THR A 308 -15.06 11.47 -22.70
C THR A 308 -14.26 10.23 -22.38
N GLY A 309 -14.71 9.10 -22.96
CA GLY A 309 -13.94 7.87 -23.05
C GLY A 309 -12.49 8.17 -23.49
N LYS A 310 -11.55 7.84 -22.60
CA LYS A 310 -10.13 7.82 -22.89
C LYS A 310 -9.66 6.38 -22.83
N ASP A 311 -9.22 5.90 -23.98
CA ASP A 311 -8.50 4.65 -24.14
C ASP A 311 -7.28 4.63 -23.21
N LEU A 312 -7.13 3.53 -22.45
CA LEU A 312 -5.95 3.24 -21.64
C LEU A 312 -4.69 3.21 -22.53
N PRO A 313 -3.55 3.79 -22.09
CA PRO A 313 -2.32 3.72 -22.85
C PRO A 313 -1.77 2.28 -22.85
N PRO A 314 -1.18 1.81 -23.98
CA PRO A 314 -0.55 0.51 -24.02
C PRO A 314 0.72 0.51 -23.15
N SER A 315 0.84 -0.55 -22.36
CA SER A 315 2.05 -1.06 -21.70
C SER A 315 3.36 -0.44 -22.20
N VAL A 316 4.03 0.31 -21.32
CA VAL A 316 5.36 0.88 -21.57
C VAL A 316 6.39 -0.25 -21.58
N VAL A 317 6.59 -0.85 -22.75
CA VAL A 317 7.83 -1.58 -23.03
C VAL A 317 8.90 -0.52 -23.29
N SER A 318 9.79 -0.32 -22.31
CA SER A 318 10.99 0.49 -22.43
C SER A 318 11.82 0.05 -23.65
N SER A 319 11.73 0.84 -24.73
CA SER A 319 12.57 0.68 -25.92
C SER A 319 13.52 1.87 -26.00
N CYS A 320 14.78 1.65 -25.63
CA CYS A 320 15.88 2.58 -25.92
C CYS A 320 16.06 2.71 -27.45
N LYS A 321 15.37 3.67 -28.06
CA LYS A 321 15.68 4.12 -29.43
C LYS A 321 16.81 5.15 -29.36
N SER A 322 18.01 4.74 -29.78
CA SER A 322 19.13 5.62 -30.06
C SER A 322 18.80 6.55 -31.23
N SER A 323 18.66 7.85 -30.98
CA SER A 323 18.60 8.86 -32.04
C SER A 323 20.01 9.16 -32.56
N PRO A 324 20.29 9.10 -33.88
CA PRO A 324 21.57 9.51 -34.43
C PRO A 324 21.73 11.03 -34.38
N VAL A 325 22.78 11.51 -33.72
CA VAL A 325 23.20 12.91 -33.75
C VAL A 325 23.84 13.21 -35.11
N PHE A 326 23.10 13.87 -36.00
CA PHE A 326 23.66 14.41 -37.25
C PHE A 326 24.49 15.67 -36.95
N ILE A 327 25.81 15.53 -36.89
CA ILE A 327 26.73 16.68 -36.90
C ILE A 327 26.76 17.25 -38.32
N SER A 328 26.20 18.45 -38.50
CA SER A 328 26.21 19.16 -39.78
C SER A 328 27.64 19.56 -40.18
N TRP A 329 28.07 19.08 -41.35
CA TRP A 329 29.38 19.35 -41.97
C TRP A 329 29.64 20.84 -42.27
N ALA A 330 28.62 21.71 -42.18
CA ALA A 330 28.78 23.14 -42.40
C ALA A 330 29.61 23.84 -41.31
N GLY A 331 29.65 23.31 -40.07
CA GLY A 331 30.38 23.92 -38.95
C GLY A 331 31.90 23.77 -39.03
N LEU A 332 32.41 22.66 -39.59
CA LEU A 332 33.84 22.36 -39.62
C LEU A 332 34.62 23.16 -40.69
N LEU A 333 33.95 23.62 -41.75
CA LEU A 333 34.60 24.41 -42.81
C LEU A 333 34.90 25.86 -42.35
N ALA A 334 34.09 26.42 -41.45
CA ALA A 334 34.27 27.78 -40.95
C ALA A 334 35.52 27.90 -40.04
N ILE A 335 35.79 26.88 -39.22
CA ILE A 335 36.95 26.87 -38.30
C ILE A 335 38.26 26.77 -39.09
N PHE A 336 38.29 26.02 -40.20
CA PHE A 336 39.50 25.86 -41.02
C PHE A 336 39.87 27.13 -41.80
N LEU A 337 38.87 27.93 -42.24
CA LEU A 337 39.11 29.20 -42.92
C LEU A 337 39.54 30.32 -41.96
N LEU A 338 39.02 30.32 -40.72
CA LEU A 338 39.45 31.25 -39.67
C LEU A 338 40.89 30.99 -39.20
N TRP A 339 41.34 29.74 -39.19
CA TRP A 339 42.72 29.42 -38.81
C TRP A 339 43.75 29.83 -39.87
N ARG A 340 43.40 29.77 -41.16
CA ARG A 340 44.30 30.20 -42.25
C ARG A 340 44.52 31.72 -42.31
N ARG A 341 43.58 32.53 -41.82
CA ARG A 341 43.68 34.00 -41.87
C ARG A 341 44.56 34.59 -40.77
N LYS A 342 44.87 33.84 -39.70
CA LYS A 342 45.73 34.29 -38.59
C LYS A 342 47.23 34.00 -38.77
N ARG A 343 47.67 33.41 -39.88
CA ARG A 343 49.10 33.18 -40.19
C ARG A 343 49.67 34.09 -41.28
N ALA A 344 48.95 35.13 -41.67
CA ALA A 344 49.42 36.12 -42.63
C ALA A 344 49.23 37.54 -42.07
N HIS A 345 49.77 37.79 -40.88
CA HIS A 345 50.18 39.11 -40.37
C HIS A 345 51.22 38.93 -39.28
#